data_AF-A0A0X3XHM8-F1
#
_entry.id   AF-A0A0X3XHM8-F1
#
_cell.length_a   1.000
_cell.length_b   1.000
_cell.length_c   1.000
_cell.angle_alpha   90.00
_cell.angle_beta   90.00
_cell.angle_gamma   90.00
#
_symmetry.space_group_name_H-M   'P 1'
#
loop_
_entity.id
_entity.type
_entity.pdbx_description
1 polymer ?
#
loop_
_entity_poly.entity_id
_entity_poly.type
_entity_poly.pdbx_seq_one_letter_code
_entity_poly.pdbx_strand_id
1 'polypeptide(L)'
;MVLPEPYRTFVAEIANGTDDGPPDEGGLLPLGEKPDSWAVWEADYWMSPEPFDGTTARMPGQPFPLEEEWQWEYDYYDHTRHSTLLHHTYQHGSVLLGSDRSGEYWTLVVTGPQRGRVWWLKDGCAAPYPSSPSDQPEGHFLRWVRDWHVGQGWWRAE
;
A
#
# COMPACT_ATOMS: atom_id res chain seq x y z
N MET A 1 -2.57 -4.28 -18.15
CA MET A 1 -3.29 -3.91 -16.91
C MET A 1 -3.79 -2.48 -17.06
N VAL A 2 -4.98 -2.18 -16.53
CA VAL A 2 -5.57 -0.83 -16.55
C VAL A 2 -5.72 -0.35 -15.11
N LEU A 3 -5.29 0.87 -14.80
CA LEU A 3 -5.45 1.49 -13.48
C LEU A 3 -6.93 1.70 -13.13
N PRO A 4 -7.32 1.69 -11.84
CA PRO A 4 -8.67 2.09 -11.40
C PRO A 4 -9.02 3.49 -11.91
N GLU A 5 -10.27 3.70 -12.35
CA GLU A 5 -10.67 4.93 -13.06
C GLU A 5 -10.37 6.20 -12.26
N PRO A 6 -10.69 6.29 -10.95
CA PRO A 6 -10.44 7.53 -10.24
C PRO A 6 -8.96 7.87 -10.06
N TYR A 7 -8.11 6.84 -9.93
CA TYR A 7 -6.67 7.03 -9.87
C TYR A 7 -6.09 7.39 -11.24
N ARG A 8 -6.58 6.76 -12.31
CA ARG A 8 -6.17 7.07 -13.68
C ARG A 8 -6.48 8.52 -14.04
N THR A 9 -7.67 8.99 -13.70
CA THR A 9 -8.11 10.37 -13.93
C THR A 9 -7.28 11.34 -13.10
N PHE A 10 -7.02 11.03 -11.82
CA PHE A 10 -6.13 11.82 -10.97
C PHE A 10 -4.72 11.99 -11.57
N VAL A 11 -4.09 10.90 -12.01
CA VAL A 11 -2.76 10.94 -12.64
C VAL A 11 -2.77 11.75 -13.95
N ALA A 12 -3.85 11.64 -14.72
CA ALA A 12 -3.97 12.33 -16.01
C ALA A 12 -4.27 13.83 -15.88
N GLU A 13 -5.04 14.24 -14.86
CA GLU A 13 -5.60 15.59 -14.74
C GLU A 13 -4.92 16.46 -13.67
N ILE A 14 -4.38 15.86 -12.60
CA ILE A 14 -3.73 16.60 -11.51
C ILE A 14 -2.22 16.54 -11.68
N ALA A 15 -1.60 15.39 -11.47
CA ALA A 15 -0.21 15.11 -11.82
C ALA A 15 0.16 13.64 -11.52
N ASN A 16 1.15 13.10 -12.25
CA ASN A 16 1.77 11.81 -11.93
C ASN A 16 2.76 11.98 -10.77
N GLY A 17 2.23 12.18 -9.57
CA GLY A 17 2.99 12.57 -8.38
C GLY A 17 2.85 14.06 -8.07
N THR A 18 2.86 14.42 -6.79
CA THR A 18 2.65 15.79 -6.33
C THR A 18 3.24 16.00 -4.94
N ASP A 19 3.98 17.10 -4.77
CA ASP A 19 4.48 17.56 -3.47
C ASP A 19 3.31 18.03 -2.56
N ASP A 20 2.17 18.40 -3.14
CA ASP A 20 0.91 18.61 -2.44
C ASP A 20 0.25 17.25 -2.19
N GLY A 21 0.28 16.74 -0.96
CA GLY A 21 -0.20 15.38 -0.68
C GLY A 21 0.20 14.87 0.72
N PRO A 22 -0.36 13.76 1.20
CA PRO A 22 0.27 12.98 2.25
C PRO A 22 1.35 12.06 1.66
N PRO A 23 2.30 11.58 2.47
CA PRO A 23 2.54 12.00 3.86
C PRO A 23 4.03 12.20 4.16
N ASP A 24 4.32 13.00 5.19
CA ASP A 24 5.58 13.48 5.81
C ASP A 24 6.95 13.35 5.09
N GLU A 25 7.18 12.33 4.26
CA GLU A 25 8.32 12.07 3.38
C GLU A 25 8.04 12.30 1.87
N GLY A 26 7.39 13.41 1.49
CA GLY A 26 7.45 13.90 0.10
C GLY A 26 6.21 13.72 -0.79
N GLY A 27 5.02 13.54 -0.21
CA GLY A 27 3.74 13.65 -0.93
C GLY A 27 3.36 12.41 -1.74
N LEU A 28 2.52 12.59 -2.77
CA LEU A 28 2.09 11.47 -3.62
C LEU A 28 3.17 11.10 -4.62
N LEU A 29 3.48 9.81 -4.67
CA LEU A 29 4.50 9.28 -5.56
C LEU A 29 4.04 9.24 -7.02
N PRO A 30 4.95 9.50 -7.98
CA PRO A 30 4.71 9.17 -9.38
C PRO A 30 4.49 7.67 -9.57
N LEU A 31 3.70 7.31 -10.59
CA LEU A 31 3.41 5.93 -10.93
C LEU A 31 4.70 5.12 -11.18
N GLY A 32 4.92 4.11 -10.35
CA GLY A 32 6.05 3.19 -10.45
C GLY A 32 7.27 3.59 -9.61
N GLU A 33 7.25 4.79 -9.04
CA GLU A 33 8.29 5.25 -8.11
C GLU A 33 8.15 4.59 -6.74
N LYS A 34 9.22 4.71 -5.95
CA LYS A 34 9.32 4.26 -4.57
C LYS A 34 9.82 5.42 -3.71
N PRO A 35 9.34 5.55 -2.46
CA PRO A 35 9.92 6.54 -1.54
C PRO A 35 11.35 6.15 -1.20
N ASP A 36 12.21 7.13 -0.86
CA ASP A 36 13.61 6.87 -0.51
C ASP A 36 13.74 5.89 0.66
N SER A 37 12.83 6.00 1.64
CA SER A 37 12.76 5.09 2.78
C SER A 37 12.51 3.63 2.38
N TRP A 38 11.92 3.36 1.22
CA TRP A 38 11.65 2.00 0.75
C TRP A 38 12.91 1.16 0.56
N ALA A 39 14.04 1.74 0.20
CA ALA A 39 15.28 0.97 -0.01
C ALA A 39 16.06 0.71 1.29
N VAL A 40 15.76 1.49 2.34
CA VAL A 40 16.62 1.60 3.54
C VAL A 40 15.90 1.29 4.85
N TRP A 41 14.58 1.14 4.85
CA TRP A 41 13.85 0.83 6.07
C TRP A 41 14.15 -0.60 6.54
N GLU A 42 14.51 -0.72 7.81
CA GLU A 42 14.59 -1.99 8.52
C GLU A 42 13.26 -2.22 9.24
N ALA A 43 12.68 -3.40 9.07
CA ALA A 43 11.48 -3.81 9.79
C ALA A 43 11.89 -4.38 11.16
N ASP A 44 11.38 -3.79 12.24
CA ASP A 44 11.49 -4.29 13.61
C ASP A 44 10.81 -5.67 13.74
N TYR A 45 9.71 -5.89 13.03
CA TYR A 45 8.91 -7.11 13.04
C TYR A 45 9.00 -7.89 11.71
N TRP A 46 10.13 -7.82 11.03
CA TRP A 46 10.39 -8.63 9.83
C TRP A 46 10.51 -10.11 10.18
N MET A 47 9.49 -10.89 9.84
CA MET A 47 9.41 -12.31 10.19
C MET A 47 9.97 -13.25 9.11
N SER A 48 10.54 -12.72 8.02
CA SER A 48 11.10 -13.53 6.93
C SER A 48 12.61 -13.78 7.10
N PRO A 49 13.08 -15.02 6.89
CA PRO A 49 14.52 -15.34 6.87
C PRO A 49 15.24 -14.75 5.64
N GLU A 50 14.49 -14.32 4.63
CA GLU A 50 15.00 -13.65 3.44
C GLU A 50 14.90 -12.14 3.66
N PRO A 51 15.99 -11.38 3.46
CA PRO A 51 15.95 -9.94 3.66
C PRO A 51 14.97 -9.30 2.67
N PHE A 52 14.28 -8.26 3.13
CA PHE A 52 13.53 -7.40 2.24
C PHE A 52 14.48 -6.72 1.25
N ASP A 53 14.26 -6.92 -0.05
CA ASP A 53 14.99 -6.22 -1.10
C ASP A 53 14.14 -5.09 -1.67
N GLY A 54 14.29 -3.89 -1.08
CA GLY A 54 13.62 -2.68 -1.57
C GLY A 54 14.03 -2.27 -2.99
N THR A 55 15.16 -2.77 -3.50
CA THR A 55 15.63 -2.47 -4.87
C THR A 55 14.89 -3.28 -5.92
N THR A 56 14.39 -4.47 -5.58
CA THR A 56 13.65 -5.35 -6.48
C THR A 56 12.46 -4.64 -7.14
N ALA A 57 12.29 -4.83 -8.44
CA ALA A 57 11.19 -4.25 -9.20
C ALA A 57 9.84 -4.79 -8.70
N ARG A 58 8.86 -3.90 -8.49
CA ARG A 58 7.49 -4.32 -8.19
C ARG A 58 6.88 -5.01 -9.41
N MET A 59 5.99 -5.96 -9.15
CA MET A 59 5.28 -6.76 -10.14
C MET A 59 3.77 -6.48 -10.08
N PRO A 60 3.31 -5.28 -10.49
CA PRO A 60 1.89 -4.92 -10.38
C PRO A 60 0.99 -5.84 -11.24
N GLY A 61 1.56 -6.53 -12.24
CA GLY A 61 0.87 -7.49 -13.11
C GLY A 61 0.50 -8.81 -12.44
N GLN A 62 1.15 -9.14 -11.33
CA GLN A 62 0.79 -10.31 -10.52
C GLN A 62 -0.37 -9.97 -9.59
N PRO A 63 -1.22 -10.93 -9.19
CA PRO A 63 -2.31 -10.66 -8.27
C PRO A 63 -1.77 -10.26 -6.88
N PHE A 64 -2.35 -9.22 -6.29
CA PHE A 64 -2.13 -8.89 -4.88
C PHE A 64 -2.65 -10.06 -4.03
N PRO A 65 -1.85 -10.58 -3.09
CA PRO A 65 -2.10 -11.89 -2.52
C PRO A 65 -3.07 -11.89 -1.33
N LEU A 66 -3.32 -10.74 -0.70
CA LEU A 66 -4.18 -10.65 0.48
C LEU A 66 -5.62 -10.35 0.08
N GLU A 67 -6.56 -11.01 0.76
CA GLU A 67 -8.00 -10.75 0.63
C GLU A 67 -8.58 -10.02 1.86
N GLU A 68 -7.87 -10.08 2.98
CA GLU A 68 -8.22 -9.48 4.26
C GLU A 68 -6.96 -8.96 4.98
N GLU A 69 -7.17 -8.24 6.08
CA GLU A 69 -6.08 -7.77 6.92
C GLU A 69 -5.21 -8.95 7.38
N TRP A 70 -3.90 -8.77 7.34
CA TRP A 70 -2.94 -9.75 7.84
C TRP A 70 -1.98 -9.08 8.83
N GLN A 71 -2.03 -9.53 10.09
CA GLN A 71 -1.19 -9.05 11.19
C GLN A 71 -0.12 -10.09 11.50
N TRP A 72 0.89 -10.19 10.62
CA TRP A 72 1.92 -11.22 10.76
C TRP A 72 2.81 -11.04 11.99
N GLU A 73 2.83 -9.85 12.61
CA GLU A 73 3.50 -9.64 13.91
C GLU A 73 2.95 -10.54 15.03
N TYR A 74 1.71 -11.04 14.89
CA TYR A 74 1.10 -11.99 15.83
C TYR A 74 1.10 -13.44 15.32
N ASP A 75 1.48 -13.68 14.07
CA ASP A 75 1.53 -15.02 13.46
C ASP A 75 2.91 -15.66 13.65
N TYR A 76 3.11 -16.28 14.81
CA TYR A 76 4.37 -16.94 15.20
C TYR A 76 4.64 -18.29 14.51
N TYR A 77 3.83 -18.70 13.54
CA TYR A 77 3.89 -20.06 12.98
C TYR A 77 4.50 -20.06 11.56
N ASP A 78 5.56 -20.85 11.36
CA ASP A 78 6.24 -21.14 10.09
C ASP A 78 6.68 -19.92 9.25
N HIS A 79 7.75 -19.27 9.72
CA HIS A 79 8.49 -18.21 9.01
C HIS A 79 8.81 -18.55 7.54
N THR A 80 8.99 -19.82 7.21
CA THR A 80 9.33 -20.26 5.85
C THR A 80 8.16 -20.07 4.89
N ARG A 81 6.93 -20.38 5.32
CA ARG A 81 5.72 -20.20 4.51
C ARG A 81 5.29 -18.74 4.43
N HIS A 82 5.40 -18.02 5.55
CA HIS A 82 5.02 -16.61 5.60
C HIS A 82 5.99 -15.72 4.83
N SER A 83 7.25 -16.12 4.67
CA SER A 83 8.24 -15.40 3.85
C SER A 83 7.70 -15.10 2.44
N THR A 84 7.29 -16.14 1.69
CA THR A 84 6.82 -15.95 0.31
C THR A 84 5.60 -15.05 0.24
N LEU A 85 4.62 -15.23 1.12
CA LEU A 85 3.42 -14.40 1.15
C LEU A 85 3.75 -12.94 1.48
N LEU A 86 4.62 -12.71 2.47
CA LEU A 86 5.11 -11.39 2.86
C LEU A 86 5.80 -10.70 1.68
N HIS A 87 6.77 -11.35 1.03
CA HIS A 87 7.43 -10.81 -0.15
C HIS A 87 6.45 -10.46 -1.27
N HIS A 88 5.48 -11.35 -1.54
CA HIS A 88 4.44 -11.07 -2.53
C HIS A 88 3.56 -9.88 -2.15
N THR A 89 3.22 -9.67 -0.87
CA THR A 89 2.44 -8.51 -0.41
C THR A 89 3.14 -7.19 -0.73
N TYR A 90 4.47 -7.14 -0.58
CA TYR A 90 5.26 -5.95 -0.88
C TYR A 90 5.60 -5.78 -2.36
N GLN A 91 5.44 -6.80 -3.21
CA GLN A 91 5.86 -6.76 -4.61
C GLN A 91 4.70 -6.82 -5.62
N HIS A 92 3.65 -7.58 -5.34
CA HIS A 92 2.64 -7.95 -6.34
C HIS A 92 1.43 -7.04 -6.33
N GLY A 93 0.85 -6.83 -7.51
CA GLY A 93 -0.53 -6.39 -7.65
C GLY A 93 -0.87 -4.99 -7.17
N SER A 94 0.11 -4.19 -6.76
CA SER A 94 -0.12 -2.88 -6.18
C SER A 94 0.96 -1.86 -6.56
N VAL A 95 0.55 -0.59 -6.60
CA VAL A 95 1.42 0.57 -6.85
C VAL A 95 1.52 1.41 -5.59
N LEU A 96 2.70 1.96 -5.30
CA LEU A 96 2.89 2.82 -4.14
C LEU A 96 2.25 4.19 -4.39
N LEU A 97 1.60 4.71 -3.37
CA LEU A 97 0.97 6.03 -3.37
C LEU A 97 1.80 7.03 -2.57
N GLY A 98 2.45 6.60 -1.49
CA GLY A 98 3.22 7.45 -0.59
C GLY A 98 3.60 6.70 0.70
N SER A 99 4.20 7.39 1.66
CA SER A 99 4.65 6.81 2.93
C SER A 99 4.42 7.72 4.13
N ASP A 100 3.79 7.24 5.21
CA ASP A 100 3.54 8.08 6.40
C ASP A 100 4.83 8.36 7.15
N ARG A 101 5.70 7.35 7.16
CA ARG A 101 7.05 7.36 7.67
C ARG A 101 7.78 6.18 7.04
N SER A 102 9.10 6.12 7.22
CA SER A 102 9.87 4.91 6.98
C SER A 102 9.18 3.67 7.57
N GLY A 103 8.94 2.66 6.73
CA GLY A 103 8.24 1.42 7.10
C GLY A 103 6.72 1.46 7.04
N GLU A 104 6.10 2.58 6.63
CA GLU A 104 4.65 2.73 6.52
C GLU A 104 4.26 3.26 5.15
N TYR A 105 3.69 2.40 4.32
CA TYR A 105 3.46 2.66 2.91
C TYR A 105 1.99 2.54 2.53
N TRP A 106 1.50 3.52 1.81
CA TRP A 106 0.19 3.48 1.17
C TRP A 106 0.31 2.88 -0.21
N THR A 107 -0.56 1.93 -0.54
CA THR A 107 -0.56 1.28 -1.84
C THR A 107 -1.95 1.14 -2.42
N LEU A 108 -2.09 1.30 -3.73
CA LEU A 108 -3.31 1.03 -4.46
C LEU A 108 -3.20 -0.35 -5.12
N VAL A 109 -4.15 -1.24 -4.83
CA VAL A 109 -4.21 -2.54 -5.50
C VAL A 109 -4.75 -2.35 -6.92
N VAL A 110 -3.99 -2.81 -7.91
CA VAL A 110 -4.27 -2.68 -9.34
C VAL A 110 -4.58 -4.01 -10.02
N THR A 111 -4.20 -5.14 -9.41
CA THR A 111 -4.46 -6.51 -9.90
C THR A 111 -4.79 -7.44 -8.73
N GLY A 112 -5.78 -8.31 -8.90
CA GLY A 112 -6.23 -9.28 -7.88
C GLY A 112 -7.60 -8.95 -7.29
N PRO A 113 -8.08 -9.74 -6.30
CA PRO A 113 -9.43 -9.62 -5.73
C PRO A 113 -9.71 -8.25 -5.09
N GLN A 114 -8.66 -7.60 -4.56
CA GLN A 114 -8.77 -6.31 -3.87
C GLN A 114 -8.60 -5.10 -4.79
N ARG A 115 -8.63 -5.29 -6.11
CA ARG A 115 -8.40 -4.20 -7.10
C ARG A 115 -9.29 -2.98 -6.83
N GLY A 116 -8.68 -1.81 -6.85
CA GLY A 116 -9.31 -0.52 -6.58
C GLY A 116 -9.18 -0.06 -5.13
N ARG A 117 -8.85 -0.97 -4.21
CA ARG A 117 -8.73 -0.66 -2.78
C ARG A 117 -7.34 -0.09 -2.46
N VAL A 118 -7.33 0.87 -1.55
CA VAL A 118 -6.12 1.37 -0.92
C VAL A 118 -5.81 0.51 0.30
N TRP A 119 -4.54 0.16 0.47
CA TRP A 119 -4.01 -0.65 1.56
C TRP A 119 -2.88 0.09 2.23
N TRP A 120 -2.74 -0.16 3.52
CA TRP A 120 -1.62 0.26 4.34
C TRP A 120 -0.71 -0.93 4.57
N LEU A 121 0.56 -0.77 4.20
CA LEU A 121 1.62 -1.75 4.46
C LEU A 121 2.50 -1.17 5.55
N LYS A 122 2.52 -1.82 6.71
CA LYS A 122 3.35 -1.45 7.85
C LYS A 122 4.25 -2.60 8.23
N ASP A 123 5.36 -2.31 8.87
CA ASP A 123 6.09 -3.32 9.62
C ASP A 123 5.18 -4.08 10.61
N GLY A 124 4.99 -5.38 10.35
CA GLY A 124 4.14 -6.26 11.16
C GLY A 124 2.74 -6.49 10.60
N CYS A 125 2.25 -5.68 9.66
CA CYS A 125 0.90 -5.87 9.11
C CYS A 125 0.60 -5.24 7.75
N ALA A 126 -0.45 -5.76 7.11
CA ALA A 126 -1.07 -5.13 5.96
C ALA A 126 -2.59 -5.10 6.16
N ALA A 127 -3.15 -3.90 6.06
CA ALA A 127 -4.58 -3.69 6.30
C ALA A 127 -5.21 -2.87 5.15
N PRO A 128 -6.45 -3.19 4.74
CA PRO A 128 -7.18 -2.33 3.82
C PRO A 128 -7.54 -1.01 4.51
N TYR A 129 -7.50 0.09 3.77
CA TYR A 129 -8.01 1.36 4.25
C TYR A 129 -9.49 1.22 4.64
N PRO A 130 -9.91 1.65 5.87
CA PRO A 130 -11.25 1.40 6.38
C PRO A 130 -12.33 1.86 5.41
N SER A 131 -13.20 0.94 5.05
CA SER A 131 -14.35 1.19 4.18
C SER A 131 -15.63 0.70 4.81
N SER A 132 -16.72 1.42 4.56
CA SER A 132 -18.04 0.93 4.92
C SER A 132 -18.37 -0.30 4.06
N PRO A 133 -19.14 -1.29 4.55
CA PRO A 133 -19.58 -2.44 3.74
C PRO A 133 -20.34 -2.04 2.46
N SER A 134 -20.87 -0.81 2.44
CA SER A 134 -21.57 -0.22 1.30
C SER A 134 -20.65 0.40 0.24
N ASP A 135 -19.35 0.54 0.53
CA ASP A 135 -18.44 1.26 -0.36
C ASP A 135 -18.05 0.40 -1.57
N GLN A 136 -18.14 1.00 -2.76
CA GLN A 136 -17.65 0.39 -3.98
C GLN A 136 -16.11 0.42 -3.98
N PRO A 137 -15.42 -0.67 -4.32
CA PRO A 137 -13.95 -0.74 -4.33
C PRO A 137 -13.29 0.39 -5.12
N GLU A 138 -13.91 0.83 -6.22
CA GLU A 138 -13.38 1.88 -7.09
C GLU A 138 -13.38 3.27 -6.43
N GLY A 139 -14.22 3.51 -5.43
CA GLY A 139 -14.29 4.77 -4.69
C GLY A 139 -13.25 4.92 -3.58
N HIS A 140 -12.50 3.86 -3.25
CA HIS A 140 -11.57 3.87 -2.11
C HIS A 140 -10.44 4.88 -2.29
N PHE A 141 -9.86 4.98 -3.49
CA PHE A 141 -8.80 5.96 -3.76
C PHE A 141 -9.29 7.39 -3.50
N LEU A 142 -10.44 7.77 -4.05
CA LEU A 142 -10.99 9.12 -3.84
C LEU A 142 -11.31 9.41 -2.39
N ARG A 143 -11.85 8.41 -1.68
CA ARG A 143 -12.15 8.55 -0.26
C ARG A 143 -10.87 8.73 0.55
N TRP A 144 -9.86 7.90 0.31
CA TRP A 144 -8.56 8.01 0.95
C TRP A 144 -7.93 9.39 0.73
N VAL A 145 -7.93 9.90 -0.52
CA VAL A 145 -7.46 11.27 -0.82
C VAL A 145 -8.28 12.34 -0.09
N ARG A 146 -9.61 12.19 -0.02
CA ARG A 146 -10.48 13.17 0.68
C ARG A 146 -10.27 13.19 2.18
N ASP A 147 -10.28 12.00 2.81
CA ASP A 147 -10.14 11.84 4.25
C ASP A 147 -8.76 12.35 4.68
N TRP A 148 -7.72 12.09 3.87
CA TRP A 148 -6.43 12.77 4.03
C TRP A 148 -6.55 14.30 3.96
N HIS A 149 -7.14 14.85 2.89
CA HIS A 149 -7.11 16.29 2.63
C HIS A 149 -7.71 17.12 3.77
N VAL A 150 -8.63 16.52 4.53
CA VAL A 150 -9.24 17.14 5.72
C VAL A 150 -8.50 16.84 7.02
N GLY A 151 -7.32 16.22 6.95
CA GLY A 151 -6.49 15.84 8.10
C GLY A 151 -7.09 14.73 8.95
N GLN A 152 -8.03 13.94 8.42
CA GLN A 152 -8.50 12.76 9.12
C GLN A 152 -7.47 11.65 8.93
N GLY A 153 -6.76 11.31 10.01
CA GLY A 153 -5.81 10.20 10.03
C GLY A 153 -6.46 8.86 9.65
N TRP A 154 -5.62 7.84 9.41
CA TRP A 154 -6.07 6.53 8.94
C TRP A 154 -6.87 5.72 9.96
N TRP A 155 -6.75 6.04 11.26
CA TRP A 155 -7.48 5.38 12.34
C TRP A 155 -8.71 6.21 12.76
N ARG A 156 -9.91 5.68 12.51
CA ARG A 156 -11.11 6.06 13.25
C ARG A 156 -11.21 5.14 14.46
N ALA A 157 -10.92 5.66 15.66
CA ALA A 157 -11.59 5.12 16.83
C ALA A 157 -13.07 5.51 16.68
N GLU A 158 -13.99 4.54 16.73
CA GLU A 158 -15.42 4.83 16.88
C GLU A 158 -15.69 5.75 18.08
#